data_AF-A0A8T5EBI8-F1
#
_entry.id   AF-A0A8T5EBI8-F1
#
_cell.length_a   1.000
_cell.length_b   1.000
_cell.length_c   1.000
_cell.angle_alpha   90.00
_cell.angle_beta   90.00
_cell.angle_gamma   90.00
#
_symmetry.space_group_name_H-M   'P 1'
#
loop_
_entity.id
_entity.type
_entity.pdbx_description
1 polymer ?
#
loop_
_entity_poly.entity_id
_entity_poly.type
_entity_poly.pdbx_seq_one_letter_code
_entity_poly.pdbx_strand_id
1 'polypeptide(L)'
;MEITVDQMYQIENKGHDMGFLKKFMMENAGAAAVRRLITKFDNVASKNILIFVGLGNNGGDGLVMARHLAGYGSKVTVMLLGDPEKIKTEESNWNWSILEKMSSIKLMSGNSLDFNFKPDIIVDGILGTGISGEIREPYASAINYINETNCYKFAVDVPSGLDP
;
A
#
# COMPACT_ATOMS: atom_id res chain seq x y z
N MET A 1 4.20 23.96 8.03
CA MET A 1 3.33 23.65 9.17
C MET A 1 3.11 22.16 9.10
N GLU A 2 3.62 21.43 10.08
CA GLU A 2 3.40 19.99 10.20
C GLU A 2 2.04 19.76 10.87
N ILE A 3 1.32 18.71 10.46
CA ILE A 3 0.02 18.32 11.00
C ILE A 3 0.19 17.02 11.76
N THR A 4 -0.50 16.87 12.90
CA THR A 4 -0.48 15.63 13.67
C THR A 4 -1.37 14.56 13.03
N VAL A 5 -1.16 13.29 13.41
CA VAL A 5 -2.01 12.16 12.98
C VAL A 5 -3.49 12.43 13.29
N ASP A 6 -3.78 12.90 14.51
CA ASP A 6 -5.14 13.25 14.92
C ASP A 6 -5.72 14.40 14.06
N GLN A 7 -4.92 15.42 13.76
CA GLN A 7 -5.36 16.52 12.90
C GLN A 7 -5.67 16.02 11.48
N MET A 8 -4.83 15.14 10.92
CA MET A 8 -5.08 14.54 9.61
C MET A 8 -6.38 13.75 9.59
N TYR A 9 -6.61 12.90 10.60
CA TYR A 9 -7.86 12.14 10.75
C TYR A 9 -9.10 13.04 10.82
N GLN A 10 -9.01 14.16 11.56
CA GLN A 10 -10.12 15.13 11.63
C GLN A 10 -10.35 15.85 10.30
N ILE A 11 -9.31 16.12 9.52
CA ILE A 11 -9.43 16.71 8.18
C ILE A 11 -10.15 15.74 7.24
N GLU A 12 -9.77 14.46 7.24
CA GLU A 12 -10.40 13.43 6.41
C GLU A 12 -11.87 13.20 6.77
N ASN A 13 -12.20 13.16 8.07
CA ASN A 13 -13.60 13.03 8.50
C ASN A 13 -14.46 14.22 8.04
N LYS A 14 -13.96 15.45 8.23
CA LYS A 14 -14.68 16.64 7.77
C LYS A 14 -14.88 16.65 6.26
N GLY A 15 -13.87 16.23 5.50
CA GLY A 15 -13.99 16.11 4.05
C GLY A 15 -15.05 15.08 3.64
N HIS A 16 -15.13 13.94 4.36
CA HIS A 16 -16.18 12.94 4.17
C HIS A 16 -17.57 13.52 4.45
N ASP A 17 -17.74 14.21 5.57
CA ASP A 17 -19.02 14.82 5.98
C ASP A 17 -19.47 15.90 4.98
N MET A 18 -18.53 16.56 4.29
CA MET A 18 -18.80 17.49 3.20
C MET A 18 -19.15 16.81 1.86
N GLY A 19 -19.16 15.47 1.81
CA GLY A 19 -19.50 14.67 0.64
C GLY A 19 -18.29 14.21 -0.19
N PHE A 20 -17.07 14.58 0.19
CA PHE A 20 -15.86 14.02 -0.44
C PHE A 20 -15.50 12.70 0.24
N LEU A 21 -16.10 11.61 -0.26
CA LEU A 21 -15.98 10.30 0.37
C LEU A 21 -14.51 9.84 0.49
N LYS A 22 -14.15 9.27 1.63
CA LYS A 22 -12.81 8.74 1.94
C LYS A 22 -12.25 7.79 0.88
N LYS A 23 -13.10 6.99 0.24
CA LYS A 23 -12.70 6.15 -0.90
C LYS A 23 -12.08 6.94 -2.05
N PHE A 24 -12.55 8.17 -2.29
CA PHE A 24 -11.98 9.06 -3.32
C PHE A 24 -10.72 9.79 -2.82
N MET A 25 -10.60 10.02 -1.51
CA MET A 25 -9.34 10.50 -0.92
C MET A 25 -8.23 9.45 -1.10
N MET A 26 -8.52 8.19 -0.76
CA MET A 26 -7.62 7.04 -0.96
C MET A 26 -7.27 6.83 -2.45
N GLU A 27 -8.27 6.91 -3.35
CA GLU A 27 -8.03 6.87 -4.79
C GLU A 27 -7.03 7.94 -5.24
N ASN A 28 -7.21 9.17 -4.74
CA ASN A 28 -6.34 10.29 -5.08
C ASN A 28 -4.93 10.11 -4.52
N ALA A 29 -4.81 9.64 -3.27
CA ALA A 29 -3.52 9.41 -2.62
C ALA A 29 -2.70 8.34 -3.35
N GLY A 30 -3.27 7.15 -3.56
CA GLY A 30 -2.59 6.07 -4.27
C GLY A 30 -2.26 6.44 -5.73
N ALA A 31 -3.17 7.09 -6.45
CA ALA A 31 -2.89 7.55 -7.81
C ALA A 31 -1.78 8.62 -7.87
N ALA A 32 -1.73 9.52 -6.88
CA ALA A 32 -0.65 10.51 -6.77
C ALA A 32 0.70 9.85 -6.49
N ALA A 33 0.73 8.84 -5.60
CA ALA A 33 1.93 8.06 -5.32
C ALA A 33 2.46 7.35 -6.58
N VAL A 34 1.58 6.75 -7.39
CA VAL A 34 1.98 6.16 -8.68
C VAL A 34 2.56 7.20 -9.64
N ARG A 35 1.94 8.38 -9.77
CA ARG A 35 2.49 9.46 -10.60
C ARG A 35 3.90 9.84 -10.17
N ARG A 36 4.16 9.93 -8.86
CA ARG A 36 5.50 10.20 -8.33
C ARG A 36 6.50 9.10 -8.69
N LEU A 37 6.09 7.84 -8.61
CA LEU A 37 6.92 6.70 -9.02
C LEU A 37 7.23 6.75 -10.53
N ILE A 38 6.25 7.07 -11.37
CA ILE A 38 6.44 7.22 -12.82
C ILE A 38 7.42 8.35 -13.12
N THR A 39 7.28 9.51 -12.48
CA THR A 39 8.25 10.62 -12.64
C THR A 39 9.68 10.21 -12.26
N LYS A 40 9.85 9.28 -11.32
CA LYS A 40 11.18 8.80 -10.90
C LYS A 40 11.84 7.87 -11.93
N PHE A 41 11.05 7.08 -12.65
CA PHE A 41 11.54 6.03 -13.56
C PHE A 41 11.32 6.35 -15.05
N ASP A 42 10.71 7.50 -15.37
CA ASP A 42 10.14 7.91 -16.66
C ASP A 42 9.01 6.99 -17.17
N ASN A 43 9.08 5.69 -16.88
CA ASN A 43 8.08 4.68 -17.16
C ASN A 43 8.23 3.49 -16.19
N VAL A 44 7.12 2.83 -15.89
CA VAL A 44 7.06 1.62 -15.04
C VAL A 44 6.60 0.37 -15.80
N ALA A 45 6.33 0.48 -17.10
CA ALA A 45 5.92 -0.65 -17.92
C ALA A 45 6.93 -1.80 -17.84
N SER A 46 6.43 -3.03 -17.76
CA SER A 46 7.20 -4.27 -17.65
C SER A 46 8.05 -4.45 -16.38
N LYS A 47 8.10 -3.46 -15.47
CA LYS A 47 8.75 -3.61 -14.16
C LYS A 47 7.99 -4.63 -13.30
N ASN A 48 8.73 -5.48 -12.60
CA ASN A 48 8.18 -6.39 -11.60
C ASN A 48 8.06 -5.62 -10.28
N ILE A 49 6.82 -5.38 -9.85
CA ILE A 49 6.53 -4.61 -8.64
C ILE A 49 5.89 -5.53 -7.62
N LEU A 50 6.50 -5.60 -6.44
CA LEU A 50 5.96 -6.30 -5.29
C LEU A 50 5.44 -5.27 -4.29
N ILE A 51 4.17 -5.36 -3.93
CA ILE A 51 3.51 -4.40 -3.04
C ILE A 51 3.12 -5.15 -1.77
N PHE A 52 3.72 -4.76 -0.65
CA PHE A 52 3.29 -5.24 0.67
C PHE A 52 2.22 -4.31 1.21
N VAL A 53 1.09 -4.87 1.63
CA VAL A 53 -0.03 -4.10 2.17
C VAL A 53 -0.47 -4.64 3.51
N GLY A 54 -0.74 -3.74 4.45
CA GLY A 54 -1.35 -4.08 5.74
C GLY A 54 -2.87 -4.11 5.67
N LEU A 55 -3.51 -4.34 6.82
CA LEU A 55 -4.98 -4.44 6.93
C LEU A 55 -5.69 -3.07 7.07
N GLY A 56 -4.96 -1.96 7.10
CA GLY A 56 -5.49 -0.61 7.34
C GLY A 56 -5.55 0.28 6.09
N ASN A 57 -5.63 1.59 6.29
CA ASN A 57 -5.70 2.57 5.21
C ASN A 57 -4.40 2.66 4.39
N ASN A 58 -3.22 2.55 5.01
CA ASN A 58 -1.96 2.53 4.24
C ASN A 58 -1.91 1.35 3.24
N GLY A 59 -2.48 0.21 3.66
CA GLY A 59 -2.68 -0.92 2.77
C GLY A 59 -3.63 -0.59 1.62
N GLY A 60 -4.72 0.12 1.90
CA GLY A 60 -5.66 0.61 0.91
C GLY A 60 -5.03 1.50 -0.15
N ASP A 61 -4.18 2.45 0.25
CA ASP A 61 -3.41 3.28 -0.68
C ASP A 61 -2.48 2.42 -1.56
N GLY A 62 -1.81 1.41 -0.98
CA GLY A 62 -1.03 0.43 -1.71
C GLY A 62 -1.86 -0.41 -2.70
N LEU A 63 -3.10 -0.77 -2.36
CA LEU A 63 -4.04 -1.46 -3.24
C LEU A 63 -4.48 -0.58 -4.43
N VAL A 64 -4.70 0.72 -4.19
CA VAL A 64 -4.93 1.69 -5.27
C VAL A 64 -3.71 1.75 -6.18
N MET A 65 -2.50 1.88 -5.60
CA MET A 65 -1.27 1.87 -6.39
C MET A 65 -1.15 0.62 -7.27
N ALA A 66 -1.49 -0.56 -6.73
CA ALA A 66 -1.47 -1.82 -7.47
C ALA A 66 -2.30 -1.77 -8.76
N ARG A 67 -3.55 -1.29 -8.68
CA ARG A 67 -4.44 -1.15 -9.85
C ARG A 67 -3.87 -0.18 -10.87
N HIS A 68 -3.41 0.99 -10.43
CA HIS A 68 -2.85 1.99 -11.34
C HIS A 68 -1.58 1.49 -12.02
N LEU A 69 -0.64 0.89 -11.28
CA LEU A 69 0.61 0.34 -11.83
C LEU A 69 0.37 -0.77 -12.84
N ALA A 70 -0.60 -1.65 -12.58
CA ALA A 70 -1.03 -2.64 -13.57
C ALA A 70 -1.58 -1.97 -14.84
N GLY A 71 -2.36 -0.88 -14.70
CA GLY A 71 -2.84 -0.06 -15.81
C GLY A 71 -1.73 0.61 -16.63
N TYR A 72 -0.59 0.92 -16.01
CA TYR A 72 0.63 1.40 -16.70
C TYR A 72 1.49 0.26 -17.29
N GLY A 73 1.02 -0.99 -17.23
CA GLY A 73 1.70 -2.15 -17.83
C GLY A 73 2.80 -2.76 -16.97
N SER A 74 2.86 -2.46 -15.68
CA SER A 74 3.75 -3.16 -14.74
C SER A 74 3.25 -4.58 -14.44
N LYS A 75 4.18 -5.47 -14.07
CA LYS A 75 3.87 -6.81 -13.56
C LYS A 75 3.74 -6.73 -12.03
N VAL A 76 2.50 -6.70 -11.54
CA VAL A 76 2.21 -6.39 -10.13
C VAL A 76 1.86 -7.66 -9.36
N THR A 77 2.54 -7.86 -8.22
CA THR A 77 2.15 -8.81 -7.18
C THR A 77 1.84 -8.04 -5.90
N VAL A 78 0.71 -8.33 -5.28
CA VAL A 78 0.33 -7.78 -3.97
C VAL A 78 0.43 -8.89 -2.93
N MET A 79 1.12 -8.61 -1.82
CA MET A 79 1.15 -9.45 -0.64
C MET A 79 0.40 -8.73 0.49
N LEU A 80 -0.81 -9.19 0.80
CA LEU A 80 -1.57 -8.77 1.98
C LEU A 80 -1.05 -9.50 3.22
N LEU A 81 -0.59 -8.72 4.19
CA LEU A 81 -0.02 -9.23 5.44
C LEU A 81 -1.13 -9.48 6.46
N GLY A 82 -1.75 -10.65 6.34
CA GLY A 82 -2.88 -11.10 7.14
C GLY A 82 -3.97 -11.74 6.30
N ASP A 83 -5.17 -11.74 6.85
CA ASP A 83 -6.36 -12.34 6.25
C ASP A 83 -7.21 -11.24 5.56
N PRO A 84 -7.59 -11.40 4.29
CA PRO A 84 -8.50 -10.47 3.60
C PRO A 84 -9.80 -10.18 4.35
N GLU A 85 -10.34 -11.15 5.09
CA GLU A 85 -11.56 -10.95 5.89
C GLU A 85 -11.35 -9.99 7.06
N LYS A 86 -10.09 -9.72 7.44
CA LYS A 86 -9.71 -8.83 8.55
C LYS A 86 -9.28 -7.45 8.10
N ILE A 87 -9.46 -7.09 6.82
CA ILE A 87 -9.25 -5.72 6.35
C ILE A 87 -10.18 -4.78 7.14
N LYS A 88 -9.59 -3.75 7.75
CA LYS A 88 -10.21 -2.96 8.82
C LYS A 88 -11.11 -1.84 8.31
N THR A 89 -10.89 -1.36 7.09
CA THR A 89 -11.57 -0.17 6.56
C THR A 89 -12.32 -0.52 5.28
N GLU A 90 -13.45 0.15 5.10
CA GLU A 90 -14.34 -0.07 3.95
C GLU A 90 -13.61 0.25 2.63
N GLU A 91 -12.80 1.30 2.62
CA GLU A 91 -12.07 1.78 1.46
C GLU A 91 -10.98 0.79 1.01
N SER A 92 -10.25 0.21 1.98
CA SER A 92 -9.26 -0.83 1.70
C SER A 92 -9.91 -2.12 1.23
N ASN A 93 -11.03 -2.53 1.86
CA ASN A 93 -11.78 -3.72 1.46
C ASN A 93 -12.35 -3.55 0.05
N TRP A 94 -12.91 -2.37 -0.24
CA TRP A 94 -13.42 -2.03 -1.57
C TRP A 94 -12.33 -2.17 -2.64
N ASN A 95 -11.13 -1.61 -2.40
CA ASN A 95 -10.01 -1.77 -3.34
C ASN A 95 -9.55 -3.23 -3.47
N TRP A 96 -9.46 -3.99 -2.38
CA TRP A 96 -9.16 -5.43 -2.44
C TRP A 96 -10.14 -6.17 -3.34
N SER A 97 -11.45 -5.94 -3.16
CA SER A 97 -12.51 -6.57 -3.96
C SER A 97 -12.46 -6.23 -5.46
N ILE A 98 -11.86 -5.08 -5.80
CA ILE A 98 -11.59 -4.71 -7.20
C ILE A 98 -10.41 -5.53 -7.72
N LEU A 99 -9.32 -5.63 -6.97
CA LEU A 99 -8.14 -6.37 -7.39
C LEU A 99 -8.43 -7.86 -7.58
N GLU A 100 -9.32 -8.45 -6.78
CA GLU A 100 -9.75 -9.86 -6.94
C GLU A 100 -10.37 -10.14 -8.31
N LYS A 101 -10.90 -9.10 -8.97
CA LYS A 101 -11.50 -9.18 -10.32
C LYS A 101 -10.49 -8.85 -11.43
N MET A 102 -9.25 -8.50 -11.07
CA MET A 102 -8.20 -8.11 -12.01
C MET A 102 -7.19 -9.24 -12.21
N SER A 103 -7.30 -9.97 -13.33
CA SER A 103 -6.34 -11.03 -13.68
C SER A 103 -4.92 -10.53 -13.98
N SER A 104 -4.74 -9.21 -14.17
CA SER A 104 -3.44 -8.57 -14.40
C SER A 104 -2.60 -8.42 -13.12
N ILE A 105 -3.16 -8.70 -11.95
CA ILE A 105 -2.49 -8.55 -10.65
C ILE A 105 -2.47 -9.92 -9.97
N LYS A 106 -1.29 -10.34 -9.50
CA LYS A 106 -1.16 -11.54 -8.68
C LYS A 106 -1.43 -11.17 -7.22
N LEU A 107 -2.52 -11.69 -6.65
CA LEU A 107 -2.84 -11.52 -5.23
C LEU A 107 -2.30 -12.69 -4.39
N MET A 108 -1.70 -12.34 -3.27
CA MET A 108 -1.26 -13.26 -2.22
C MET A 108 -1.67 -12.69 -0.87
N SER A 109 -1.98 -13.56 0.09
CA SER A 109 -2.30 -13.17 1.47
C SER A 109 -1.80 -14.22 2.44
N GLY A 110 -1.42 -13.80 3.64
CA GLY A 110 -1.08 -14.71 4.72
C GLY A 110 -0.09 -14.13 5.71
N ASN A 111 0.35 -15.00 6.62
CA ASN A 111 1.26 -14.66 7.71
C ASN A 111 2.71 -15.09 7.46
N SER A 112 3.01 -15.71 6.32
CA SER A 112 4.35 -16.17 5.96
C SER A 112 4.77 -15.62 4.61
N LEU A 113 6.07 -15.39 4.47
CA LEU A 113 6.72 -14.89 3.26
C LEU A 113 7.48 -16.02 2.58
N ASP A 114 6.76 -17.08 2.21
CA ASP A 114 7.37 -18.19 1.47
C ASP A 114 7.24 -17.97 -0.04
N PHE A 115 8.02 -17.02 -0.55
CA PHE A 115 8.12 -16.78 -1.98
C PHE A 115 9.45 -16.14 -2.38
N ASN A 116 9.98 -16.58 -3.52
CA ASN A 116 11.18 -16.01 -4.13
C ASN A 116 10.77 -15.01 -5.22
N PHE A 117 10.63 -13.74 -4.85
CA PHE A 117 10.40 -12.65 -5.79
C PHE A 117 11.71 -11.90 -6.07
N LYS A 118 11.93 -11.50 -7.33
CA LYS A 118 13.01 -10.57 -7.71
C LYS A 118 12.38 -9.28 -8.25
N PRO A 119 11.89 -8.41 -7.36
CA PRO A 119 11.23 -7.19 -7.78
C PRO A 119 12.25 -6.16 -8.28
N ASP A 120 11.86 -5.38 -9.29
CA ASP A 120 12.55 -4.15 -9.65
C ASP A 120 12.24 -3.04 -8.63
N ILE A 121 11.01 -3.06 -8.10
CA ILE A 121 10.47 -2.10 -7.14
C ILE A 121 9.69 -2.84 -6.06
N ILE A 122 9.93 -2.50 -4.80
CA ILE A 122 9.04 -2.83 -3.69
C ILE A 122 8.28 -1.59 -3.23
N VAL A 123 6.96 -1.74 -3.08
CA VAL A 123 6.12 -0.75 -2.41
C VAL A 123 5.80 -1.23 -1.00
N ASP A 124 6.10 -0.39 -0.02
CA ASP A 124 5.76 -0.57 1.39
C ASP A 124 4.49 0.23 1.70
N GLY A 125 3.35 -0.45 1.68
CA GLY A 125 2.05 0.05 2.16
C GLY A 125 1.59 -0.68 3.41
N ILE A 126 2.53 -1.12 4.26
CA ILE A 126 2.23 -1.98 5.42
C ILE A 126 1.59 -1.14 6.53
N LEU A 127 2.34 -0.18 7.07
CA LEU A 127 1.95 0.63 8.20
C LEU A 127 2.17 2.11 7.86
N GLY A 128 1.24 2.97 8.25
CA GLY A 128 1.36 4.43 8.09
C GLY A 128 1.36 5.12 9.45
N THR A 129 0.73 6.27 9.54
CA THR A 129 0.64 7.10 10.77
C THR A 129 -0.09 6.48 11.98
N GLY A 130 -0.73 5.32 11.83
CA GLY A 130 -1.52 4.65 12.89
C GLY A 130 -0.77 3.64 13.76
N ILE A 131 0.57 3.64 13.77
CA ILE A 131 1.35 2.66 14.53
C ILE A 131 1.40 3.06 16.01
N SER A 132 1.13 2.10 16.89
CA SER A 132 1.45 2.21 18.30
C SER A 132 1.96 0.86 18.82
N GLY A 133 3.09 0.85 19.53
CA GLY A 133 3.67 -0.34 20.14
C GLY A 133 4.61 -1.14 19.23
N GLU A 134 5.00 -2.33 19.69
CA GLU A 134 5.98 -3.17 19.00
C GLU A 134 5.44 -3.76 17.68
N ILE A 135 6.30 -3.76 16.65
CA ILE A 135 6.01 -4.40 15.36
C ILE A 135 6.00 -5.91 15.54
N ARG A 136 4.88 -6.55 15.20
CA ARG A 136 4.67 -8.00 15.32
C ARG A 136 4.65 -8.68 13.96
N GLU A 137 4.75 -10.00 13.96
CA GLU A 137 4.50 -10.79 12.75
C GLU A 137 3.05 -10.64 12.26
N PRO A 138 2.81 -10.71 10.93
CA PRO A 138 3.78 -10.92 9.85
C PRO A 138 4.51 -9.64 9.36
N TYR A 139 4.28 -8.50 10.00
CA TYR A 139 4.82 -7.21 9.57
C TYR A 139 6.34 -7.13 9.74
N ALA A 140 6.87 -7.67 10.84
CA ALA A 140 8.31 -7.69 11.12
C ALA A 140 9.10 -8.44 10.03
N SER A 141 8.67 -9.66 9.66
CA SER A 141 9.28 -10.42 8.56
C SER A 141 9.20 -9.66 7.23
N ALA A 142 8.09 -8.98 6.94
CA ALA A 142 7.94 -8.20 5.70
C ALA A 142 8.88 -7.01 5.64
N ILE A 143 9.02 -6.27 6.74
CA ILE A 143 9.96 -5.15 6.85
C ILE A 143 11.40 -5.64 6.68
N ASN A 144 11.77 -6.77 7.29
CA ASN A 144 13.09 -7.38 7.09
C ASN A 144 13.33 -7.75 5.61
N TYR A 145 12.36 -8.40 4.97
CA TYR A 145 12.44 -8.72 3.54
C TYR A 145 12.62 -7.47 2.67
N ILE A 146 11.86 -6.40 2.94
CA ILE A 146 11.98 -5.11 2.23
C ILE A 146 13.39 -4.54 2.40
N ASN A 147 13.93 -4.57 3.62
CA ASN A 147 15.24 -4.02 3.94
C ASN A 147 16.37 -4.79 3.23
N GLU A 148 16.32 -6.12 3.27
CA GLU A 148 17.34 -7.01 2.70
C GLU A 148 17.30 -7.10 1.17
N THR A 149 16.14 -6.86 0.55
CA THR A 149 16.02 -6.96 -0.90
C THR A 149 16.73 -5.78 -1.59
N ASN A 150 17.65 -6.10 -2.49
CA ASN A 150 18.38 -5.10 -3.27
C ASN A 150 17.56 -4.63 -4.49
N CYS A 151 16.63 -3.71 -4.26
CA CYS A 151 15.82 -3.06 -5.29
C CYS A 151 15.42 -1.63 -4.85
N TYR A 152 14.70 -0.90 -5.70
CA TYR A 152 14.14 0.39 -5.31
C TYR A 152 12.95 0.20 -4.36
N LYS A 153 12.91 0.99 -3.28
CA LYS A 153 11.88 0.90 -2.23
C LYS A 153 11.08 2.19 -2.23
N PHE A 154 9.75 2.06 -2.23
CA PHE A 154 8.83 3.19 -2.19
C PHE A 154 7.86 2.98 -1.02
N ALA A 155 7.96 3.83 0.01
CA ALA A 155 7.01 3.80 1.11
C ALA A 155 5.78 4.67 0.79
N VAL A 156 4.61 4.14 1.13
CA VAL A 156 3.36 4.89 1.13
C VAL A 156 3.22 5.56 2.49
N ASP A 157 2.99 6.88 2.49
CA ASP A 157 2.99 7.75 3.67
C ASP A 157 4.35 7.82 4.36
N VAL A 158 4.67 6.86 5.23
CA VAL A 158 5.90 6.79 6.03
C VAL A 158 6.49 5.38 5.91
N PRO A 159 7.83 5.20 5.84
CA PRO A 159 8.43 3.87 5.87
C PRO A 159 7.99 3.09 7.11
N SER A 160 7.47 1.88 6.89
CA SER A 160 6.91 1.08 7.97
C SER A 160 7.95 0.76 9.04
N GLY A 161 7.60 1.05 10.28
CA GLY A 161 8.46 0.86 11.45
C GLY A 161 9.28 2.08 11.86
N LEU A 162 9.05 3.23 11.23
CA LEU A 162 9.50 4.53 11.73
C LEU A 162 8.37 5.24 12.47
N ASP A 163 8.74 6.07 13.45
CA ASP A 163 7.81 6.96 14.15
C ASP A 163 7.50 8.18 13.25
N PRO A 164 6.22 8.45 12.90
CA PRO A 164 5.80 9.54 12.01
C PRO A 164 6.03 10.95 12.56
#